data_AF-A0A2N6N9H4-F1
#
_entry.id   AF-A0A2N6N9H4-F1
#
_cell.length_a   1.000
_cell.length_b   1.000
_cell.length_c   1.000
_cell.angle_alpha   90.00
_cell.angle_beta   90.00
_cell.angle_gamma   90.00
#
_symmetry.space_group_name_H-M   'P 1'
#
loop_
_entity.id
_entity.type
_entity.pdbx_description
1 polymer ?
#
loop_
_entity_poly.entity_id
_entity_poly.type
_entity_poly.pdbx_seq_one_letter_code
_entity_poly.pdbx_strand_id
1 'polypeptide(L)'
;MEVSVFYQGAVGNAMNGGSGDKIEGTSAETALREVKSKVDAFLAMACEHKYKYKPLLDRYEHLADFPLEQNVISYHQAESIAQIVLEELIRCSEMKTALKRMKYIDSDTKQAIDFDYVDVTHHAREWTKSIARDPTDAKQKARQLLAVLNEKFVNKYLHLFEPKEYISGITVKYGRDRTDVNVHEVNGRGDDLNKDFGGEDPERACTHFSFTKATHNLDDEYPDTWSSDISKGDGRKWFRHLTCYNLQGYDKITKVALLRSENGYEDYIGKYENGFLNGGGTSNINEDRGTSADALYLIWAY
;
A
#
# COMPACT_ATOMS: atom_id res chain seq x y z
N MET A 1 50.72 36.57 -27.94
CA MET A 1 50.04 35.52 -27.15
C MET A 1 49.09 34.84 -28.12
N GLU A 2 49.27 33.55 -28.38
CA GLU A 2 48.48 32.82 -29.38
C GLU A 2 47.36 32.06 -28.65
N VAL A 3 46.10 32.33 -29.01
CA VAL A 3 44.94 31.64 -28.44
C VAL A 3 44.11 31.09 -29.59
N SER A 4 43.99 29.76 -29.64
CA SER A 4 43.21 29.03 -30.64
C SER A 4 42.00 28.39 -29.99
N VAL A 5 40.80 28.71 -30.48
CA VAL A 5 39.52 28.15 -30.01
C VAL A 5 38.97 27.25 -31.11
N PHE A 6 38.68 25.99 -30.77
CA PHE A 6 38.15 25.01 -31.71
C PHE A 6 36.65 24.77 -31.46
N TYR A 7 35.85 24.84 -32.52
CA TYR A 7 34.43 24.52 -32.50
C TYR A 7 34.02 23.78 -33.79
N GLN A 8 33.04 22.88 -33.70
CA GLN A 8 32.53 22.08 -34.83
C GLN A 8 30.99 22.05 -34.82
N GLY A 9 30.38 21.66 -35.95
CA GLY A 9 28.93 21.49 -36.11
C GLY A 9 28.17 22.78 -36.42
N ALA A 10 26.86 22.82 -36.15
CA ALA A 10 25.98 23.95 -36.46
C ALA A 10 26.43 25.26 -35.80
N VAL A 11 27.04 25.17 -34.62
CA VAL A 11 27.68 26.30 -33.93
C VAL A 11 28.89 26.82 -34.72
N GLY A 12 29.68 25.91 -35.31
CA GLY A 12 30.78 26.29 -36.20
C GLY A 12 30.34 26.87 -37.54
N ASN A 13 29.18 26.48 -38.05
CA ASN A 13 28.60 27.12 -39.24
C ASN A 13 28.05 28.53 -38.93
N ALA A 14 27.43 28.74 -37.76
CA ALA A 14 26.95 30.06 -37.34
C ALA A 14 28.10 31.04 -37.01
N MET A 15 29.26 30.52 -36.62
CA MET A 15 30.46 31.29 -36.28
C MET A 15 31.45 31.45 -37.46
N ASN A 16 30.94 31.51 -38.70
CA ASN A 16 31.70 31.67 -39.95
C ASN A 16 32.76 30.57 -40.18
N GLY A 17 32.30 29.32 -40.36
CA GLY A 17 32.87 28.35 -41.29
C GLY A 17 34.33 27.93 -41.12
N GLY A 18 34.54 26.74 -40.55
CA GLY A 18 35.74 25.91 -40.78
C GLY A 18 36.96 26.25 -39.91
N SER A 19 37.38 25.28 -39.10
CA SER A 19 38.69 25.18 -38.42
C SER A 19 39.57 26.44 -38.33
N GLY A 20 39.53 27.10 -37.17
CA GLY A 20 40.68 27.74 -36.53
C GLY A 20 41.29 28.96 -37.23
N ASP A 21 40.54 30.06 -37.38
CA ASP A 21 41.17 31.36 -37.63
C ASP A 21 41.89 31.82 -36.36
N LYS A 22 43.20 32.09 -36.50
CA LYS A 22 44.04 32.65 -35.45
C LYS A 22 43.49 34.02 -35.08
N ILE A 23 43.26 34.24 -33.78
CA ILE A 23 42.90 35.56 -33.27
C ILE A 23 44.17 36.43 -33.29
N GLU A 24 44.36 37.22 -34.35
CA GLU A 24 45.44 38.23 -34.40
C GLU A 24 45.06 39.45 -33.56
N GLY A 25 45.23 39.33 -32.24
CA GLY A 25 45.06 40.44 -31.30
C GLY A 25 46.40 41.11 -30.98
N THR A 26 46.50 42.42 -31.21
CA THR A 26 47.68 43.25 -30.84
C THR A 26 47.84 43.44 -29.33
N SER A 27 46.90 42.97 -28.49
CA SER A 27 47.05 42.90 -27.02
C SER A 27 46.27 41.72 -26.41
N ALA A 28 46.72 41.22 -25.26
CA ALA A 28 46.10 40.07 -24.57
C ALA A 28 44.65 40.35 -24.13
N GLU A 29 44.31 41.61 -23.87
CA GLU A 29 42.97 42.01 -23.43
C GLU A 29 41.94 41.91 -24.56
N THR A 30 42.33 42.26 -25.79
CA THR A 30 41.50 42.10 -26.98
C THR A 30 41.24 40.62 -27.27
N ALA A 31 42.26 39.77 -27.16
CA ALA A 31 42.13 38.33 -27.35
C ALA A 31 41.18 37.70 -26.32
N LEU A 32 41.29 38.07 -25.04
CA LEU A 32 40.40 37.58 -23.98
C LEU A 32 38.95 38.05 -24.17
N ARG A 33 38.74 39.29 -24.64
CA ARG A 33 37.39 39.81 -24.91
C ARG A 33 36.73 39.07 -26.08
N GLU A 34 37.49 38.72 -27.11
CA GLU A 34 36.99 37.94 -28.24
C GLU A 34 36.66 36.49 -27.83
N VAL A 35 37.53 35.85 -27.04
CA VAL A 35 37.26 34.52 -26.47
C VAL A 35 35.98 34.55 -25.64
N LYS A 36 35.82 35.55 -24.76
CA LYS A 36 34.61 35.70 -23.95
C LYS A 36 33.37 35.86 -24.83
N SER A 37 33.42 36.68 -25.87
CA SER A 37 32.29 36.87 -26.79
C SER A 37 31.90 35.57 -27.51
N LYS A 38 32.88 34.74 -27.89
CA LYS A 38 32.62 33.42 -28.51
C LYS A 38 32.01 32.44 -27.50
N VAL A 39 32.48 32.44 -26.24
CA VAL A 39 31.90 31.63 -25.17
C VAL A 39 30.47 32.07 -24.84
N ASP A 40 30.21 33.37 -24.75
CA ASP A 40 28.89 33.91 -24.48
C ASP A 40 27.90 33.55 -25.61
N ALA A 41 28.34 33.63 -26.87
CA ALA A 41 27.54 33.21 -28.02
C ALA A 41 27.29 31.69 -28.06
N PHE A 42 28.27 30.87 -27.68
CA PHE A 42 28.08 29.43 -27.49
C PHE A 42 27.02 29.13 -26.43
N LEU A 43 27.10 29.79 -25.27
CA LEU A 43 26.16 29.58 -24.17
C LEU A 43 24.74 30.06 -24.53
N ALA A 44 24.62 31.18 -25.22
CA ALA A 44 23.33 31.67 -25.71
C ALA A 44 22.69 30.68 -26.70
N MET A 45 23.47 30.18 -27.67
CA MET A 45 22.99 29.17 -28.63
C MET A 45 22.69 27.81 -27.97
N ALA A 46 23.43 27.41 -26.94
CA ALA A 46 23.15 26.21 -26.17
C ALA A 46 21.84 26.32 -25.38
N CYS A 47 21.54 27.51 -24.85
CA CYS A 47 20.31 27.75 -24.08
C CYS A 47 19.07 27.96 -24.96
N GLU A 48 19.22 28.54 -26.16
CA GLU A 48 18.09 28.76 -27.08
C GLU A 48 17.78 27.56 -27.99
N HIS A 49 18.62 26.51 -27.99
CA HIS A 49 18.40 25.43 -28.91
C HIS A 49 17.19 24.55 -28.55
N LYS A 50 16.31 24.32 -29.53
CA LYS A 50 15.33 23.21 -29.54
C LYS A 50 15.87 22.00 -30.30
N TYR A 51 17.17 21.72 -30.22
CA TYR A 51 17.70 20.49 -30.78
C TYR A 51 17.13 19.31 -29.98
N LYS A 52 16.03 18.71 -30.48
CA LYS A 52 15.91 17.26 -30.41
C LYS A 52 17.23 16.75 -30.95
N TYR A 53 17.96 15.94 -30.17
CA TYR A 53 19.27 15.34 -30.49
C TYR A 53 19.26 14.47 -31.77
N LYS A 54 18.84 15.05 -32.89
CA LYS A 54 18.72 14.45 -34.21
C LYS A 54 19.98 14.63 -35.07
N PRO A 55 20.82 15.69 -34.93
CA PRO A 55 21.96 15.87 -35.85
C PRO A 55 23.23 15.10 -35.44
N LEU A 56 23.25 14.38 -34.31
CA LEU A 56 24.30 13.39 -34.01
C LEU A 56 23.89 11.95 -34.34
N LEU A 57 22.70 11.79 -34.90
CA LEU A 57 22.19 10.53 -35.44
C LEU A 57 21.80 10.79 -36.90
N ASP A 58 22.79 11.13 -37.74
CA ASP A 58 22.66 10.71 -39.13
C ASP A 58 22.30 9.23 -39.08
N ARG A 59 21.22 8.83 -39.76
CA ARG A 59 20.88 7.41 -39.88
C ARG A 59 22.16 6.71 -40.30
N TYR A 60 22.52 5.62 -39.64
CA TYR A 60 23.77 4.89 -39.91
C TYR A 60 24.01 4.68 -41.43
N GLU A 61 22.92 4.53 -42.19
CA GLU A 61 22.79 4.52 -43.65
C GLU A 61 23.40 5.73 -44.42
N HIS A 62 23.73 6.84 -43.75
CA HIS A 62 24.21 8.09 -44.36
C HIS A 62 25.68 8.41 -44.06
N LEU A 63 26.37 7.58 -43.26
CA LEU A 63 27.81 7.72 -43.05
C LEU A 63 28.56 7.19 -44.29
N ALA A 64 29.52 7.96 -44.80
CA ALA A 64 30.18 7.74 -46.09
C ALA A 64 30.91 6.39 -46.24
N ASP A 65 31.08 5.62 -45.16
CA ASP A 65 31.73 4.31 -45.13
C ASP A 65 30.95 3.26 -44.30
N PHE A 66 29.64 3.47 -44.05
CA PHE A 66 28.85 2.47 -43.33
C PHE A 66 28.60 1.24 -44.20
N PRO A 67 28.81 0.00 -43.70
CA PRO A 67 28.60 -1.19 -44.50
C PRO A 67 27.13 -1.30 -44.90
N LEU A 68 26.85 -1.21 -46.20
CA LEU A 68 25.47 -1.24 -46.75
C LEU A 68 24.70 -2.51 -46.41
N GLU A 69 25.40 -3.60 -46.08
CA GLU A 69 24.81 -4.89 -45.70
C GLU A 69 24.72 -5.11 -44.18
N GLN A 70 25.17 -4.15 -43.35
CA GLN A 70 25.07 -4.28 -41.91
C GLN A 70 23.63 -4.06 -41.44
N ASN A 71 23.03 -5.10 -40.86
CA ASN A 71 21.71 -5.01 -40.26
C ASN A 71 21.72 -4.05 -39.04
N VAL A 72 21.07 -2.89 -39.18
CA VAL A 72 20.90 -1.92 -38.08
C VAL A 72 19.68 -2.32 -37.26
N ILE A 73 19.92 -2.80 -36.05
CA ILE A 73 18.85 -3.17 -35.12
C ILE A 73 18.05 -1.91 -34.71
N SER A 74 16.74 -1.92 -34.95
CA SER A 74 15.84 -0.83 -34.55
C SER A 74 15.30 -1.03 -33.13
N TYR A 75 15.54 -0.05 -32.26
CA TYR A 75 15.07 -0.07 -30.86
C TYR A 75 13.81 0.77 -30.62
N HIS A 76 13.25 1.41 -31.64
CA HIS A 76 12.17 2.38 -31.44
C HIS A 76 10.94 1.77 -30.76
N GLN A 77 10.55 0.55 -31.15
CA GLN A 77 9.44 -0.16 -30.50
C GLN A 77 9.82 -0.59 -29.07
N ALA A 78 11.05 -1.04 -28.85
CA ALA A 78 11.54 -1.44 -27.54
C ALA A 78 11.53 -0.26 -26.54
N GLU A 79 11.86 0.95 -26.99
CA GLU A 79 11.80 2.17 -26.19
C GLU A 79 10.37 2.46 -25.70
N SER A 80 9.38 2.45 -26.60
CA SER A 80 7.97 2.67 -26.21
C SER A 80 7.47 1.59 -25.26
N ILE A 81 7.87 0.34 -25.44
CA ILE A 81 7.48 -0.76 -24.55
C ILE A 81 8.19 -0.67 -23.19
N ALA A 82 9.44 -0.20 -23.15
CA ALA A 82 10.17 0.01 -21.90
C ALA A 82 9.48 1.01 -20.97
N GLN A 83 8.82 2.03 -21.54
CA GLN A 83 8.00 2.95 -20.76
C GLN A 83 6.84 2.24 -20.04
N ILE A 84 6.13 1.34 -20.73
CA ILE A 84 5.03 0.56 -20.12
C ILE A 84 5.56 -0.33 -18.99
N VAL A 85 6.71 -0.97 -19.19
CA VAL A 85 7.35 -1.79 -18.15
C VAL A 85 7.75 -0.94 -16.94
N LEU A 86 8.26 0.27 -17.17
CA LEU A 86 8.62 1.20 -16.12
C LEU A 86 7.39 1.67 -15.32
N GLU A 87 6.28 1.96 -15.98
CA GLU A 87 5.03 2.34 -15.33
C GLU A 87 4.52 1.23 -14.38
N GLU A 88 4.59 -0.04 -14.79
CA GLU A 88 4.20 -1.16 -13.93
C GLU A 88 5.16 -1.35 -12.75
N LEU A 89 6.47 -1.11 -12.93
CA LEU A 89 7.44 -1.11 -11.83
C LEU A 89 7.13 -0.01 -10.81
N ILE A 90 6.79 1.19 -11.28
CA ILE A 90 6.39 2.31 -10.42
C ILE A 90 5.15 1.92 -9.64
N ARG A 91 4.13 1.36 -10.28
CA ARG A 91 2.93 0.86 -9.62
C ARG A 91 3.25 -0.14 -8.50
N CYS A 92 4.12 -1.13 -8.77
CA CYS A 92 4.56 -2.09 -7.75
C CYS A 92 5.31 -1.41 -6.59
N SER A 93 6.15 -0.42 -6.89
CA SER A 93 6.91 0.36 -5.89
C SER A 93 6.01 1.20 -4.98
N GLU A 94 5.02 1.86 -5.57
CA GLU A 94 4.03 2.65 -4.83
C GLU A 94 3.18 1.76 -3.95
N MET A 95 2.70 0.64 -4.49
CA MET A 95 1.93 -0.36 -3.76
C MET A 95 2.71 -0.90 -2.55
N LYS A 96 3.98 -1.27 -2.74
CA LYS A 96 4.91 -1.63 -1.65
C LYS A 96 4.96 -0.53 -0.59
N THR A 97 5.18 0.70 -1.01
CA THR A 97 5.33 1.84 -0.09
C THR A 97 4.06 2.08 0.72
N ALA A 98 2.89 2.00 0.07
CA ALA A 98 1.60 2.14 0.72
C ALA A 98 1.34 1.02 1.72
N LEU A 99 1.55 -0.25 1.34
CA LEU A 99 1.41 -1.40 2.24
C LEU A 99 2.33 -1.29 3.46
N LYS A 100 3.59 -0.87 3.27
CA LYS A 100 4.53 -0.72 4.40
C LYS A 100 4.12 0.37 5.39
N ARG A 101 3.37 1.39 4.97
CA ARG A 101 2.84 2.44 5.85
C ARG A 101 1.64 1.98 6.66
N MET A 102 0.97 0.91 6.26
CA MET A 102 -0.20 0.40 6.99
C MET A 102 0.23 -0.17 8.34
N LYS A 103 -0.37 0.34 9.42
CA LYS A 103 -0.04 -0.05 10.80
C LYS A 103 -0.50 -1.48 11.14
N TYR A 104 -1.56 -1.95 10.49
CA TYR A 104 -2.18 -3.25 10.77
C TYR A 104 -1.51 -4.42 10.02
N ILE A 105 -0.63 -4.15 9.05
CA ILE A 105 0.16 -5.20 8.42
C ILE A 105 1.32 -5.53 9.36
N ASP A 106 1.42 -6.81 9.71
CA ASP A 106 2.45 -7.35 10.59
C ASP A 106 3.86 -7.27 9.97
N SER A 107 4.88 -7.49 10.80
CA SER A 107 6.27 -7.36 10.40
C SER A 107 6.70 -8.42 9.38
N ASP A 108 6.18 -9.64 9.47
CA ASP A 108 6.56 -10.76 8.60
C ASP A 108 5.99 -10.55 7.20
N THR A 109 4.73 -10.11 7.10
CA THR A 109 4.11 -9.73 5.83
C THR A 109 4.84 -8.54 5.19
N LYS A 110 5.23 -7.53 5.98
CA LYS A 110 6.04 -6.40 5.47
C LYS A 110 7.38 -6.85 4.92
N GLN A 111 8.02 -7.82 5.56
CA GLN A 111 9.28 -8.40 5.09
C GLN A 111 9.08 -9.22 3.80
N ALA A 112 8.00 -10.01 3.71
CA ALA A 112 7.65 -10.75 2.50
C ALA A 112 7.43 -9.81 1.29
N ILE A 113 6.75 -8.68 1.51
CA ILE A 113 6.58 -7.63 0.48
C ILE A 113 7.93 -7.08 0.01
N ASP A 114 8.90 -6.89 0.93
CA ASP A 114 10.23 -6.43 0.57
C ASP A 114 10.96 -7.43 -0.34
N PHE A 115 10.94 -8.72 0.00
CA PHE A 115 11.57 -9.77 -0.80
C PHE A 115 10.90 -9.97 -2.16
N ASP A 116 9.56 -10.02 -2.20
CA ASP A 116 8.85 -10.16 -3.47
C ASP A 116 9.07 -8.96 -4.40
N TYR A 117 9.22 -7.75 -3.83
CA TYR A 117 9.57 -6.58 -4.64
C TYR A 117 11.00 -6.66 -5.20
N VAL A 118 11.94 -7.29 -4.50
CA VAL A 118 13.28 -7.58 -5.06
C VAL A 118 13.13 -8.47 -6.29
N ASP A 119 12.27 -9.50 -6.25
CA ASP A 119 12.00 -10.37 -7.40
C ASP A 119 11.37 -9.61 -8.58
N VAL A 120 10.44 -8.68 -8.30
CA VAL A 120 9.88 -7.76 -9.32
C VAL A 120 11.00 -6.99 -10.03
N THR A 121 11.91 -6.37 -9.26
CA THR A 121 13.03 -5.61 -9.85
C THR A 121 14.02 -6.50 -10.61
N HIS A 122 14.22 -7.74 -10.15
CA HIS A 122 15.06 -8.71 -10.82
C HIS A 122 14.48 -9.10 -12.18
N HIS A 123 13.20 -9.46 -12.24
CA HIS A 123 12.53 -9.83 -13.49
C HIS A 123 12.55 -8.69 -14.53
N ALA A 124 12.32 -7.45 -14.12
CA ALA A 124 12.41 -6.33 -15.05
C ALA A 124 13.85 -6.06 -15.54
N ARG A 125 14.86 -6.22 -14.69
CA ARG A 125 16.28 -6.12 -15.11
C ARG A 125 16.65 -7.18 -16.13
N GLU A 126 16.21 -8.42 -15.94
CA GLU A 126 16.47 -9.51 -16.90
C GLU A 126 15.75 -9.26 -18.23
N TRP A 127 14.53 -8.73 -18.20
CA TRP A 127 13.85 -8.28 -19.41
C TRP A 127 14.65 -7.19 -20.13
N THR A 128 15.08 -6.13 -19.43
CA THR A 128 15.89 -5.05 -20.04
C THR A 128 17.17 -5.59 -20.67
N LYS A 129 17.88 -6.50 -19.99
CA LYS A 129 19.08 -7.16 -20.56
C LYS A 129 18.75 -7.98 -21.81
N SER A 130 17.62 -8.69 -21.84
CA SER A 130 17.20 -9.43 -23.03
C SER A 130 16.90 -8.50 -24.20
N ILE A 131 16.20 -7.38 -23.96
CA ILE A 131 15.78 -6.45 -25.01
C ILE A 131 16.96 -5.62 -25.52
N ALA A 132 17.92 -5.28 -24.65
CA ALA A 132 19.15 -4.62 -25.04
C ALA A 132 20.04 -5.49 -25.95
N ARG A 133 19.88 -6.82 -25.92
CA ARG A 133 20.57 -7.75 -26.83
C ARG A 133 19.82 -7.92 -28.16
N ASP A 134 18.50 -8.02 -28.08
CA ASP A 134 17.62 -8.20 -29.24
C ASP A 134 16.22 -7.63 -28.95
N PRO A 135 15.84 -6.51 -29.60
CA PRO A 135 14.56 -5.85 -29.39
C PRO A 135 13.41 -6.44 -30.22
N THR A 136 13.66 -7.42 -31.10
CA THR A 136 12.67 -7.94 -32.05
C THR A 136 11.37 -8.39 -31.37
N ASP A 137 11.51 -9.04 -30.20
CA ASP A 137 10.37 -9.58 -29.43
C ASP A 137 9.99 -8.72 -28.21
N ALA A 138 10.39 -7.44 -28.17
CA ALA A 138 10.19 -6.57 -27.01
C ALA A 138 8.75 -6.57 -26.49
N LYS A 139 7.77 -6.47 -27.40
CA LYS A 139 6.35 -6.47 -27.07
C LYS A 139 5.87 -7.79 -26.44
N GLN A 140 6.27 -8.93 -27.00
CA GLN A 140 5.84 -10.24 -26.50
C GLN A 140 6.46 -10.53 -25.13
N LYS A 141 7.77 -10.30 -25.00
CA LYS A 141 8.49 -10.49 -23.74
C LYS A 141 7.98 -9.54 -22.65
N ALA A 142 7.60 -8.32 -23.01
CA ALA A 142 7.00 -7.38 -22.06
C ALA A 142 5.64 -7.87 -21.55
N ARG A 143 4.76 -8.38 -22.43
CA ARG A 143 3.48 -8.98 -21.99
C ARG A 143 3.68 -10.13 -21.01
N GLN A 144 4.66 -10.99 -21.28
CA GLN A 144 5.01 -12.08 -20.37
C GLN A 144 5.51 -11.56 -19.02
N LEU A 145 6.41 -10.56 -19.04
CA LEU A 145 6.88 -9.90 -17.82
C LEU A 145 5.71 -9.32 -17.03
N LEU A 146 4.86 -8.50 -17.65
CA LEU A 146 3.74 -7.83 -16.96
C LEU A 146 2.75 -8.83 -16.34
N ALA A 147 2.51 -9.96 -16.99
CA ALA A 147 1.71 -11.04 -16.41
C ALA A 147 2.38 -11.63 -15.17
N VAL A 148 3.68 -11.91 -15.22
CA VAL A 148 4.45 -12.42 -14.07
C VAL A 148 4.47 -11.41 -12.92
N LEU A 149 4.66 -10.12 -13.21
CA LEU A 149 4.65 -9.07 -12.18
C LEU A 149 3.27 -8.94 -11.53
N ASN A 150 2.20 -8.97 -12.32
CA ASN A 150 0.84 -8.91 -11.79
C ASN A 150 0.51 -10.12 -10.92
N GLU A 151 0.84 -11.32 -11.37
CA GLU A 151 0.59 -12.55 -10.60
C GLU A 151 1.40 -12.61 -9.30
N LYS A 152 2.72 -12.37 -9.40
CA LYS A 152 3.63 -12.54 -8.26
C LYS A 152 3.55 -11.44 -7.21
N PHE A 153 3.09 -10.24 -7.60
CA PHE A 153 3.10 -9.08 -6.71
C PHE A 153 1.72 -8.43 -6.57
N VAL A 154 1.15 -7.92 -7.65
CA VAL A 154 -0.09 -7.12 -7.59
C VAL A 154 -1.25 -7.94 -7.04
N ASN A 155 -1.58 -9.07 -7.68
CA ASN A 155 -2.69 -9.92 -7.26
C ASN A 155 -2.46 -10.54 -5.88
N LYS A 156 -1.20 -10.84 -5.56
CA LYS A 156 -0.82 -11.37 -4.26
C LYS A 156 -1.16 -10.42 -3.11
N TYR A 157 -1.02 -9.10 -3.31
CA TYR A 157 -1.16 -8.13 -2.23
C TYR A 157 -2.35 -7.16 -2.38
N LEU A 158 -3.10 -7.19 -3.48
CA LEU A 158 -4.19 -6.25 -3.73
C LEU A 158 -5.28 -6.31 -2.66
N HIS A 159 -5.60 -7.52 -2.20
CA HIS A 159 -6.59 -7.77 -1.15
C HIS A 159 -6.26 -7.08 0.19
N LEU A 160 -5.00 -6.70 0.42
CA LEU A 160 -4.60 -5.97 1.63
C LEU A 160 -5.05 -4.50 1.59
N PHE A 161 -5.43 -3.96 0.43
CA PHE A 161 -6.05 -2.64 0.31
C PHE A 161 -7.56 -2.66 0.50
N GLU A 162 -8.19 -3.84 0.55
CA GLU A 162 -9.63 -3.94 0.73
C GLU A 162 -10.00 -3.50 2.15
N PRO A 163 -10.96 -2.58 2.32
CA PRO A 163 -11.41 -2.18 3.63
C PRO A 163 -12.04 -3.39 4.33
N LYS A 164 -11.39 -3.87 5.39
CA LYS A 164 -11.96 -4.89 6.26
C LYS A 164 -12.90 -4.21 7.25
N GLU A 165 -14.16 -4.66 7.26
CA GLU A 165 -15.07 -4.31 8.35
C GLU A 165 -14.57 -4.94 9.65
N TYR A 166 -14.59 -4.15 10.72
CA TYR A 166 -14.34 -4.64 12.06
C TYR A 166 -15.31 -4.02 13.05
N ILE A 167 -15.40 -4.64 14.23
CA ILE A 167 -16.18 -4.15 15.35
C ILE A 167 -15.34 -3.09 16.08
N SER A 168 -15.77 -1.83 15.98
CA SER A 168 -15.07 -0.65 16.51
C SER A 168 -15.50 -0.28 17.93
N GLY A 169 -16.61 -0.83 18.39
CA GLY A 169 -17.13 -0.58 19.73
C GLY A 169 -18.25 -1.54 20.07
N ILE A 170 -18.45 -1.77 21.38
CA ILE A 170 -19.59 -2.51 21.92
C ILE A 170 -20.23 -1.63 22.98
N THR A 171 -21.55 -1.56 22.95
CA THR A 171 -22.34 -0.75 23.86
C THR A 171 -23.37 -1.63 24.55
N VAL A 172 -23.66 -1.31 25.80
CA VAL A 172 -24.71 -1.96 26.57
C VAL A 172 -25.97 -1.12 26.44
N LYS A 173 -27.05 -1.75 26.01
CA LYS A 173 -28.35 -1.13 25.83
C LYS A 173 -29.32 -1.70 26.85
N TYR A 174 -30.14 -0.80 27.40
CA TYR A 174 -31.07 -1.11 28.47
C TYR A 174 -32.50 -0.90 27.97
N GLY A 175 -33.39 -1.81 28.34
CA GLY A 175 -34.81 -1.76 28.03
C GLY A 175 -35.24 -2.71 26.92
N ARG A 176 -36.55 -2.64 26.60
CA ARG A 176 -37.22 -3.53 25.64
C ARG A 176 -37.04 -3.13 24.16
N ASP A 177 -36.45 -1.96 23.89
CA ASP A 177 -36.14 -1.57 22.52
C ASP A 177 -35.03 -2.49 21.98
N ARG A 178 -35.32 -3.17 20.87
CA ARG A 178 -34.42 -4.15 20.23
C ARG A 178 -34.04 -3.75 18.80
N THR A 179 -34.24 -2.49 18.44
CA THR A 179 -33.95 -1.99 17.09
C THR A 179 -32.47 -2.07 16.69
N ASP A 180 -31.55 -2.05 17.67
CA ASP A 180 -30.09 -2.05 17.46
C ASP A 180 -29.40 -3.37 17.90
N VAL A 181 -30.14 -4.46 18.12
CA VAL A 181 -29.53 -5.74 18.56
C VAL A 181 -28.80 -6.39 17.39
N ASN A 182 -27.47 -6.46 17.49
CA ASN A 182 -26.63 -7.12 16.50
C ASN A 182 -25.62 -8.11 17.11
N VAL A 183 -25.66 -8.30 18.44
CA VAL A 183 -24.97 -9.37 19.15
C VAL A 183 -25.99 -10.43 19.55
N HIS A 184 -25.81 -11.65 19.05
CA HIS A 184 -26.76 -12.74 19.27
C HIS A 184 -26.15 -13.89 20.08
N GLU A 185 -26.99 -14.57 20.86
CA GLU A 185 -26.62 -15.82 21.53
C GLU A 185 -26.57 -16.98 20.54
N VAL A 186 -25.44 -17.71 20.53
CA VAL A 186 -25.12 -18.68 19.48
C VAL A 186 -26.05 -19.90 19.44
N ASN A 187 -26.73 -20.23 20.54
CA ASN A 187 -27.66 -21.35 20.64
C ASN A 187 -29.14 -20.92 20.58
N GLY A 188 -29.43 -19.65 20.29
CA GLY A 188 -30.79 -19.12 20.23
C GLY A 188 -31.50 -19.06 21.59
N ARG A 189 -30.76 -19.08 22.71
CA ARG A 189 -31.33 -18.97 24.07
C ARG A 189 -31.74 -17.54 24.44
N GLY A 190 -31.53 -16.58 23.54
CA GLY A 190 -31.93 -15.18 23.68
C GLY A 190 -30.82 -14.27 24.20
N ASP A 191 -30.84 -13.03 23.71
CA ASP A 191 -29.74 -12.07 23.87
C ASP A 191 -29.86 -11.20 25.14
N ASP A 192 -30.85 -11.47 25.99
CA ASP A 192 -31.04 -10.76 27.25
C ASP A 192 -29.99 -11.22 28.27
N LEU A 193 -29.08 -10.33 28.67
CA LEU A 193 -28.04 -10.63 29.65
C LEU A 193 -28.63 -11.04 31.01
N ASN A 194 -29.80 -10.47 31.36
CA ASN A 194 -30.48 -10.68 32.64
C ASN A 194 -31.60 -11.73 32.55
N LYS A 195 -31.61 -12.56 31.49
CA LYS A 195 -32.56 -13.65 31.35
C LYS A 195 -32.66 -14.45 32.65
N ASP A 196 -33.90 -14.71 33.08
CA ASP A 196 -34.24 -15.47 34.29
C ASP A 196 -33.90 -14.80 35.64
N PHE A 197 -33.32 -13.60 35.63
CA PHE A 197 -32.93 -12.89 36.85
C PHE A 197 -33.82 -11.73 37.27
N GLY A 198 -34.80 -11.32 36.43
CA GLY A 198 -35.80 -10.32 36.77
C GLY A 198 -35.23 -9.10 37.50
N GLY A 199 -34.61 -8.17 36.76
CA GLY A 199 -34.04 -6.95 37.31
C GLY A 199 -35.03 -6.10 38.13
N GLU A 200 -34.53 -5.08 38.83
CA GLU A 200 -35.34 -4.23 39.73
C GLU A 200 -36.57 -3.56 39.07
N ASP A 201 -36.51 -3.37 37.75
CA ASP A 201 -37.60 -2.82 36.95
C ASP A 201 -37.83 -3.72 35.71
N PRO A 202 -39.00 -4.37 35.56
CA PRO A 202 -39.33 -5.24 34.42
C PRO A 202 -39.27 -4.57 33.04
N GLU A 203 -39.26 -3.24 32.97
CA GLU A 203 -39.09 -2.48 31.72
C GLU A 203 -37.62 -2.19 31.41
N ARG A 204 -36.74 -2.15 32.43
CA ARG A 204 -35.29 -1.88 32.32
C ARG A 204 -34.41 -3.12 32.51
N ALA A 205 -34.99 -4.24 32.95
CA ALA A 205 -34.29 -5.49 33.20
C ALA A 205 -33.69 -6.09 31.93
N CYS A 206 -34.35 -5.95 30.78
CA CYS A 206 -33.81 -6.41 29.51
C CYS A 206 -32.53 -5.64 29.18
N THR A 207 -31.41 -6.33 29.13
CA THR A 207 -30.11 -5.74 28.78
C THR A 207 -29.51 -6.53 27.64
N HIS A 208 -28.93 -5.86 26.65
CA HIS A 208 -28.29 -6.52 25.52
C HIS A 208 -27.06 -5.74 25.04
N PHE A 209 -26.20 -6.41 24.29
CA PHE A 209 -25.08 -5.76 23.62
C PHE A 209 -25.48 -5.32 22.20
N SER A 210 -24.90 -4.20 21.79
CA SER A 210 -24.91 -3.73 20.41
C SER A 210 -23.52 -3.26 20.03
N PHE A 211 -22.99 -3.69 18.89
CA PHE A 211 -21.72 -3.25 18.36
C PHE A 211 -21.86 -2.17 17.30
N THR A 212 -20.81 -1.36 17.15
CA THR A 212 -20.62 -0.48 15.99
C THR A 212 -19.60 -1.12 15.06
N LYS A 213 -19.86 -1.06 13.75
CA LYS A 213 -18.87 -1.42 12.74
C LYS A 213 -18.13 -0.18 12.29
N ALA A 214 -16.86 -0.37 11.93
CA ALA A 214 -16.12 0.59 11.16
C ALA A 214 -15.42 -0.11 9.99
N THR A 215 -15.16 0.66 8.95
CA THR A 215 -14.31 0.28 7.83
C THR A 215 -13.00 1.01 7.98
N HIS A 216 -11.87 0.30 7.92
CA HIS A 216 -10.57 0.96 7.97
C HIS A 216 -10.39 1.94 6.81
N ASN A 217 -10.12 3.20 7.13
CA ASN A 217 -9.38 4.12 6.27
C ASN A 217 -8.05 4.50 6.95
N LEU A 218 -7.09 4.93 6.12
CA LEU A 218 -5.67 5.14 6.40
C LEU A 218 -5.35 6.06 7.61
N ASP A 219 -6.34 6.76 8.17
CA ASP A 219 -6.15 7.88 9.10
C ASP A 219 -6.98 7.78 10.40
N ASP A 220 -7.66 6.66 10.66
CA ASP A 220 -8.54 6.58 11.84
C ASP A 220 -7.76 6.46 13.16
N GLU A 221 -7.74 7.57 13.90
CA GLU A 221 -7.33 7.68 15.30
C GLU A 221 -8.55 7.39 16.18
N TYR A 222 -8.58 6.22 16.83
CA TYR A 222 -9.67 5.83 17.72
C TYR A 222 -9.29 6.06 19.20
N PRO A 223 -10.27 6.33 20.08
CA PRO A 223 -10.02 6.47 21.51
C PRO A 223 -9.36 5.19 22.08
N ASP A 224 -8.32 5.40 22.91
CA ASP A 224 -7.37 4.37 23.37
C ASP A 224 -8.00 3.23 24.18
N THR A 225 -9.17 3.45 24.78
CA THR A 225 -9.90 2.45 25.58
C THR A 225 -11.33 2.96 25.76
N TRP A 226 -12.31 2.07 25.72
CA TRP A 226 -13.67 2.39 26.18
C TRP A 226 -14.14 1.37 27.21
N SER A 227 -14.97 1.82 28.15
CA SER A 227 -15.53 0.99 29.21
C SER A 227 -17.03 1.25 29.32
N SER A 228 -17.82 0.19 29.34
CA SER A 228 -19.27 0.25 29.54
C SER A 228 -19.64 -0.47 30.83
N ASP A 229 -20.37 0.20 31.72
CA ASP A 229 -21.02 -0.45 32.85
C ASP A 229 -22.09 -1.43 32.33
N ILE A 230 -22.02 -2.69 32.75
CA ILE A 230 -22.94 -3.79 32.42
C ILE A 230 -23.83 -4.20 33.61
N SER A 231 -23.74 -3.51 34.75
CA SER A 231 -24.45 -3.86 35.99
C SER A 231 -25.79 -3.14 36.16
N LYS A 232 -26.08 -2.12 35.36
CA LYS A 232 -27.30 -1.31 35.51
C LYS A 232 -28.54 -2.15 35.23
N GLY A 233 -29.48 -2.15 36.17
CA GLY A 233 -30.72 -2.95 36.09
C GLY A 233 -30.61 -4.36 36.67
N ASP A 234 -29.44 -4.79 37.18
CA ASP A 234 -29.28 -6.10 37.83
C ASP A 234 -29.67 -6.14 39.33
N GLY A 235 -29.90 -4.97 39.94
CA GLY A 235 -30.27 -4.80 41.35
C GLY A 235 -29.14 -4.84 42.38
N ARG A 236 -27.87 -4.85 41.97
CA ARG A 236 -26.69 -4.88 42.84
C ARG A 236 -26.10 -3.51 43.11
N LYS A 237 -25.28 -3.44 44.17
CA LYS A 237 -24.52 -2.24 44.60
C LYS A 237 -23.10 -2.13 44.01
N TRP A 238 -22.67 -3.07 43.18
CA TRP A 238 -21.27 -3.21 42.73
C TRP A 238 -21.22 -3.11 41.21
N PHE A 239 -20.37 -2.23 40.68
CA PHE A 239 -20.26 -1.97 39.25
C PHE A 239 -19.46 -3.07 38.55
N ARG A 240 -19.92 -3.48 37.38
CA ARG A 240 -19.20 -4.40 36.48
C ARG A 240 -18.99 -3.70 35.15
N HIS A 241 -17.77 -3.77 34.64
CA HIS A 241 -17.37 -3.02 33.45
C HIS A 241 -16.88 -3.96 32.36
N LEU A 242 -17.42 -3.81 31.15
CA LEU A 242 -16.81 -4.33 29.94
C LEU A 242 -15.80 -3.31 29.46
N THR A 243 -14.51 -3.66 29.48
CA THR A 243 -13.42 -2.79 29.03
C THR A 243 -12.79 -3.36 27.79
N CYS A 244 -12.69 -2.54 26.74
CA CYS A 244 -12.02 -2.88 25.50
C CYS A 244 -10.71 -2.10 25.39
N TYR A 245 -9.60 -2.81 25.26
CA TYR A 245 -8.27 -2.23 25.06
C TYR A 245 -7.96 -2.15 23.57
N ASN A 246 -7.51 -0.99 23.11
CA ASN A 246 -6.93 -0.86 21.78
C ASN A 246 -5.43 -1.18 21.87
N LEU A 247 -5.01 -2.30 21.30
CA LEU A 247 -3.60 -2.71 21.28
C LEU A 247 -3.05 -2.61 19.86
N GLN A 248 -1.90 -1.95 19.70
CA GLN A 248 -1.19 -1.95 18.42
C GLN A 248 -0.61 -3.33 18.12
N GLY A 249 -0.73 -3.78 16.86
CA GLY A 249 -0.20 -5.06 16.40
C GLY A 249 -1.08 -6.29 16.72
N TYR A 250 -2.29 -6.08 17.25
CA TYR A 250 -3.28 -7.14 17.45
C TYR A 250 -4.34 -7.11 16.35
N ASP A 251 -4.84 -8.28 15.99
CA ASP A 251 -5.89 -8.42 15.00
C ASP A 251 -7.18 -7.72 15.44
N LYS A 252 -7.93 -7.20 14.47
CA LYS A 252 -9.20 -6.52 14.73
C LYS A 252 -10.30 -7.54 14.98
N ILE A 253 -11.18 -7.25 15.93
CA ILE A 253 -12.35 -8.10 16.17
C ILE A 253 -13.30 -7.95 14.98
N THR A 254 -13.63 -9.04 14.31
CA THR A 254 -14.54 -9.05 13.15
C THR A 254 -15.89 -9.69 13.47
N LYS A 255 -15.96 -10.45 14.57
CA LYS A 255 -17.17 -11.16 14.99
C LYS A 255 -17.30 -11.15 16.51
N VAL A 256 -18.54 -10.99 16.98
CA VAL A 256 -18.90 -11.05 18.41
C VAL A 256 -20.21 -11.81 18.56
N ALA A 257 -20.34 -12.60 19.63
CA ALA A 257 -21.59 -13.28 20.00
C ALA A 257 -21.67 -13.50 21.51
N LEU A 258 -22.85 -13.93 21.95
CA LEU A 258 -23.07 -14.41 23.31
C LEU A 258 -23.04 -15.94 23.35
N LEU A 259 -22.48 -16.50 24.41
CA LEU A 259 -22.48 -17.93 24.65
C LEU A 259 -22.93 -18.22 26.07
N ARG A 260 -23.98 -19.04 26.21
CA ARG A 260 -24.36 -19.63 27.50
C ARG A 260 -23.80 -21.03 27.62
N SER A 261 -22.91 -21.24 28.57
CA SER A 261 -22.20 -22.51 28.74
C SER A 261 -21.78 -22.72 30.19
N GLU A 262 -22.01 -23.90 30.73
CA GLU A 262 -21.59 -24.26 32.09
C GLU A 262 -20.07 -24.46 32.21
N ASN A 263 -19.42 -24.80 31.11
CA ASN A 263 -18.03 -25.25 31.06
C ASN A 263 -17.08 -24.16 30.54
N GLY A 264 -17.51 -22.89 30.50
CA GLY A 264 -16.74 -21.83 29.85
C GLY A 264 -16.94 -21.77 28.33
N TYR A 265 -16.10 -20.98 27.67
CA TYR A 265 -16.18 -20.72 26.22
C TYR A 265 -15.07 -21.37 25.41
N GLU A 266 -14.03 -21.89 26.07
CA GLU A 266 -12.78 -22.37 25.49
C GLU A 266 -13.03 -23.50 24.47
N ASP A 267 -13.85 -24.49 24.84
CA ASP A 267 -14.23 -25.60 23.97
C ASP A 267 -15.05 -25.15 22.75
N TYR A 268 -15.76 -24.03 22.86
CA TYR A 268 -16.57 -23.48 21.77
C TYR A 268 -15.71 -22.71 20.78
N ILE A 269 -14.79 -21.87 21.26
CA ILE A 269 -13.87 -21.10 20.40
C ILE A 269 -12.74 -21.96 19.82
N GLY A 270 -12.44 -23.13 20.40
CA GLY A 270 -11.42 -24.05 19.89
C GLY A 270 -11.82 -24.82 18.63
N LYS A 271 -13.06 -24.71 18.15
CA LYS A 271 -13.59 -25.46 17.00
C LYS A 271 -13.75 -24.57 15.77
N TYR A 272 -13.13 -24.96 14.65
CA TYR A 272 -13.16 -24.21 13.38
C TYR A 272 -14.58 -23.93 12.89
N GLU A 273 -15.49 -24.90 13.03
CA GLU A 273 -16.87 -24.86 12.52
C GLU A 273 -17.73 -23.74 13.13
N ASN A 274 -17.37 -23.26 14.32
CA ASN A 274 -18.13 -22.21 15.01
C ASN A 274 -17.79 -20.80 14.50
N GLY A 275 -16.71 -20.67 13.73
CA GLY A 275 -16.22 -19.40 13.20
C GLY A 275 -15.77 -18.43 14.31
N PHE A 276 -15.25 -18.96 15.43
CA PHE A 276 -14.64 -18.22 16.54
C PHE A 276 -13.23 -18.74 16.87
N LEU A 277 -12.58 -19.40 15.90
CA LEU A 277 -11.27 -20.02 16.10
C LEU A 277 -10.21 -18.97 16.49
N ASN A 278 -9.37 -19.31 17.47
CA ASN A 278 -8.34 -18.42 18.03
C ASN A 278 -8.90 -17.11 18.61
N GLY A 279 -10.20 -17.08 18.90
CA GLY A 279 -10.89 -15.96 19.51
C GLY A 279 -10.65 -15.84 21.01
N GLY A 280 -11.49 -15.05 21.66
CA GLY A 280 -11.48 -14.88 23.12
C GLY A 280 -12.87 -14.76 23.70
N GLY A 281 -12.94 -14.65 25.03
CA GLY A 281 -14.17 -14.45 25.77
C GLY A 281 -13.95 -13.65 27.04
N THR A 282 -15.03 -13.06 27.56
CA THR A 282 -15.02 -12.40 28.87
C THR A 282 -14.96 -13.43 29.99
N SER A 283 -14.76 -12.99 31.24
CA SER A 283 -15.21 -13.78 32.39
C SER A 283 -16.74 -13.98 32.36
N ASN A 284 -17.26 -14.81 33.26
CA ASN A 284 -18.70 -15.06 33.36
C ASN A 284 -19.44 -13.74 33.71
N ILE A 285 -20.24 -13.23 32.78
CA ILE A 285 -21.05 -12.02 32.93
C ILE A 285 -22.11 -12.21 34.02
N ASN A 286 -22.56 -13.44 34.24
CA ASN A 286 -23.51 -13.79 35.29
C ASN A 286 -22.81 -14.38 36.52
N GLU A 287 -21.53 -14.08 36.73
CA GLU A 287 -20.84 -14.49 37.94
C GLU A 287 -21.60 -14.02 39.20
N ASP A 288 -21.68 -14.94 40.17
CA ASP A 288 -22.49 -14.84 41.39
C ASP A 288 -24.00 -14.72 41.17
N ARG A 289 -24.52 -14.91 39.95
CA ARG A 289 -25.96 -14.91 39.63
C ARG A 289 -26.39 -16.29 39.16
N GLY A 290 -27.38 -16.86 39.86
CA GLY A 290 -27.96 -18.14 39.48
C GLY A 290 -27.00 -19.30 39.67
N THR A 291 -27.09 -20.27 38.77
CA THR A 291 -26.31 -21.51 38.77
C THR A 291 -25.30 -21.51 37.63
N SER A 292 -24.45 -22.54 37.53
CA SER A 292 -23.55 -22.72 36.39
C SER A 292 -24.29 -22.70 35.05
N ALA A 293 -25.55 -23.16 35.01
CA ALA A 293 -26.42 -23.17 33.82
C ALA A 293 -26.74 -21.78 33.26
N ASP A 294 -26.56 -20.75 34.08
CA ASP A 294 -26.85 -19.35 33.76
C ASP A 294 -25.60 -18.56 33.34
N ALA A 295 -24.44 -19.22 33.35
CA ALA A 295 -23.17 -18.63 32.94
C ALA A 295 -23.26 -18.09 31.52
N LEU A 296 -22.76 -16.88 31.33
CA LEU A 296 -22.87 -16.13 30.09
C LEU A 296 -21.54 -15.47 29.77
N TYR A 297 -21.11 -15.62 28.52
CA TYR A 297 -19.86 -15.08 28.03
C TYR A 297 -20.11 -14.26 26.77
N LEU A 298 -19.42 -13.12 26.65
CA LEU A 298 -19.28 -12.42 25.38
C LEU A 298 -18.03 -12.97 24.71
N ILE A 299 -18.18 -13.59 23.55
CA ILE A 299 -17.10 -14.21 22.78
C ILE A 299 -16.83 -13.41 21.51
N TRP A 300 -15.58 -13.42 21.03
CA TRP A 300 -15.17 -12.71 19.83
C TRP A 300 -14.17 -13.48 18.98
N ALA A 301 -14.04 -13.09 17.71
CA ALA A 301 -13.07 -13.61 16.75
C ALA A 301 -12.43 -12.47 15.95
N TYR A 302 -11.29 -12.79 15.32
CA TYR A 302 -10.46 -11.86 14.56
C TYR A 302 -10.59 -12.10 13.06
#